data_AF-A0A382ERJ4-F1
#
_entry.id   AF-A0A382ERJ4-F1
#
_cell.length_a   1.000
_cell.length_b   1.000
_cell.length_c   1.000
_cell.angle_alpha   90.00
_cell.angle_beta   90.00
_cell.angle_gamma   90.00
#
_symmetry.space_group_name_H-M   'P 1'
#
loop_
_entity.id
_entity.type
_entity.pdbx_description
1 polymer ?
#
loop_
_entity_poly.entity_id
_entity_poly.type
_entity_poly.pdbx_seq_one_letter_code
_entity_poly.pdbx_strand_id
1 'polypeptide(L)'
;MTADDYLTDAIRRLGGALRGPSVGGERDSILRTLAESDRPRRRATAAEWSKNPKQLSVLAADSIYTVRVVAAANPFTPGAALTDLADDRVSKVRLATAKNLSTPGTTLESLSLSGDHDIRTAVAGNWSTPPECLGRLSKDRIARVRQAVGTNEMAPADAAVVLAGDSSIFPVFAITDGVRSFSEEQLRELATSEVEQFRYAVAEHRNTPPDVLTDLADDDGVRPGRYIGHWIPIRAAVAENRNTPVEVLTDLATFPDGGVRWGVARNTRCTVDILLLMAADPDVRVRAAVAAHRSCRAAIGWQLSSDEDINVRRAVAGNSRFPKKLRDAALPPVEPLPPPPPPTSPIRAARYRPHTEPEPDPVPTECDNESCASTLCVAGVHIGNDILDYLEPVASASQESHYPGGGNSSELHEIDGVYFAWSENGGWTGFGQFRSPEAAVAHWRDWYGIDDWEEEWEEPDDEDTETASGLPF
;
A
#
# COMPACT_ATOMS: atom_id res chain seq x y z
N MET A 1 -1.68 -21.04 -4.75
CA MET A 1 -1.08 -20.34 -3.61
C MET A 1 0.39 -20.16 -3.90
N THR A 2 0.82 -18.93 -4.15
CA THR A 2 2.22 -18.62 -4.47
C THR A 2 2.99 -18.36 -3.17
N ALA A 3 4.32 -18.39 -3.21
CA ALA A 3 5.17 -18.12 -2.04
C ALA A 3 4.98 -16.71 -1.42
N ASP A 4 4.35 -15.78 -2.16
CA ASP A 4 3.93 -14.47 -1.67
C ASP A 4 2.75 -14.56 -0.69
N ASP A 5 1.85 -15.53 -0.85
CA ASP A 5 0.74 -15.74 0.07
C ASP A 5 1.27 -16.22 1.43
N TYR A 6 2.27 -17.10 1.44
CA TYR A 6 2.83 -17.64 2.69
C TYR A 6 3.60 -16.60 3.51
N LEU A 7 4.36 -15.71 2.84
CA LEU A 7 5.11 -14.66 3.51
C LEU A 7 4.17 -13.56 4.03
N THR A 8 3.18 -13.15 3.23
CA THR A 8 2.21 -12.12 3.61
C THR A 8 1.26 -12.59 4.71
N ASP A 9 0.87 -13.87 4.69
CA ASP A 9 0.01 -14.48 5.69
C ASP A 9 0.80 -14.81 6.97
N ALA A 10 2.08 -15.20 6.90
CA ALA A 10 2.96 -15.29 8.06
C ALA A 10 3.22 -13.92 8.73
N ILE A 11 3.45 -12.87 7.92
CA ILE A 11 3.61 -11.47 8.37
C ILE A 11 2.32 -10.94 9.02
N ARG A 12 1.14 -11.34 8.51
CA ARG A 12 -0.16 -10.93 9.07
C ARG A 12 -0.53 -11.69 10.35
N ARG A 13 -0.14 -12.97 10.46
CA ARG A 13 -0.45 -13.86 11.60
C ARG A 13 0.45 -13.63 12.83
N LEU A 14 1.71 -13.20 12.64
CA LEU A 14 2.63 -12.88 13.76
C LEU A 14 2.45 -11.46 14.32
N GLY A 15 1.79 -10.57 13.58
CA GLY A 15 1.56 -9.17 13.96
C GLY A 15 0.54 -8.93 15.10
N GLY A 16 -0.09 -10.00 15.62
CA GLY A 16 -1.04 -9.92 16.73
C GLY A 16 -0.39 -9.88 18.12
N ALA A 17 0.71 -10.61 18.32
CA ALA A 17 1.24 -10.92 19.66
C ALA A 17 2.12 -9.82 20.30
N LEU A 18 2.48 -8.75 19.56
CA LEU A 18 3.39 -7.70 20.07
C LEU A 18 2.82 -6.28 19.93
N ARG A 19 1.50 -6.12 19.87
CA ARG A 19 0.83 -4.80 19.86
C ARG A 19 0.71 -4.24 21.28
N GLY A 20 1.66 -3.40 21.65
CA GLY A 20 1.60 -2.52 22.82
C GLY A 20 2.85 -1.64 22.93
N PRO A 21 2.77 -0.40 23.44
CA PRO A 21 3.95 0.37 23.82
C PRO A 21 4.59 -0.32 25.04
N SER A 22 5.72 -1.01 24.86
CA SER A 22 6.48 -1.52 25.99
C SER A 22 7.20 -0.37 26.67
N VAL A 23 6.63 0.11 27.78
CA VAL A 23 7.33 1.02 28.70
C VAL A 23 8.40 0.19 29.42
N GLY A 24 9.67 0.34 29.00
CA GLY A 24 10.84 -0.14 29.76
C GLY A 24 11.40 -1.51 29.36
N GLY A 25 12.32 -1.57 28.38
CA GLY A 25 13.41 -2.56 28.28
C GLY A 25 13.11 -4.06 28.08
N GLU A 26 11.91 -4.54 28.41
CA GLU A 26 11.54 -5.96 28.41
C GLU A 26 11.46 -6.52 26.99
N ARG A 27 10.88 -5.76 26.05
CA ARG A 27 10.81 -6.15 24.64
C ARG A 27 12.20 -6.35 24.02
N ASP A 28 13.14 -5.46 24.32
CA ASP A 28 14.53 -5.58 23.83
C ASP A 28 15.29 -6.72 24.53
N SER A 29 14.89 -7.08 25.75
CA SER A 29 15.41 -8.26 26.45
C SER A 29 14.92 -9.55 25.80
N ILE A 30 13.61 -9.66 25.54
CA ILE A 30 12.99 -10.81 24.87
C ILE A 30 13.57 -10.99 23.47
N LEU A 31 13.68 -9.91 22.68
CA LEU A 31 14.25 -9.98 21.34
C LEU A 31 15.71 -10.43 21.37
N ARG A 32 16.50 -10.03 22.38
CA ARG A 32 17.88 -10.54 22.54
C ARG A 32 17.90 -12.05 22.80
N THR A 33 17.09 -12.55 23.73
CA THR A 33 16.98 -13.99 23.99
C THR A 33 16.53 -14.77 22.75
N LEU A 34 15.59 -14.23 21.98
CA LEU A 34 15.14 -14.83 20.73
C LEU A 34 16.23 -14.86 19.65
N ALA A 35 17.08 -13.82 19.58
CA ALA A 35 18.20 -13.76 18.64
C ALA A 35 19.33 -14.75 18.98
N GLU A 36 19.47 -15.13 20.25
CA GLU A 36 20.46 -16.11 20.72
C GLU A 36 19.93 -17.55 20.67
N SER A 37 18.66 -17.75 20.31
CA SER A 37 18.05 -19.09 20.29
C SER A 37 18.59 -19.97 19.16
N ASP A 38 18.77 -21.27 19.43
CA ASP A 38 19.13 -22.26 18.41
C ASP A 38 18.07 -22.44 17.32
N ARG A 39 16.81 -22.09 17.62
CA ARG A 39 15.69 -22.24 16.68
C ARG A 39 15.66 -21.09 15.66
N PRO A 40 15.80 -21.35 14.35
CA PRO A 40 15.85 -20.31 13.31
C PRO A 40 14.60 -19.43 13.25
N ARG A 41 13.42 -19.99 13.57
CA ARG A 41 12.17 -19.22 13.61
C ARG A 41 12.21 -18.11 14.68
N ARG A 42 12.76 -18.41 15.86
CA ARG A 42 12.90 -17.43 16.95
C ARG A 42 13.86 -16.30 16.58
N ARG A 43 14.98 -16.64 15.93
CA ARG A 43 15.93 -15.64 15.40
C ARG A 43 15.33 -14.79 14.28
N ALA A 44 14.50 -15.38 13.41
CA ALA A 44 13.77 -14.63 12.39
C ALA A 44 12.77 -13.63 13.00
N THR A 45 12.01 -14.03 14.03
CA THR A 45 11.14 -13.11 14.78
C THR A 45 11.95 -11.99 15.43
N ALA A 46 13.12 -12.30 16.00
CA ALA A 46 14.00 -11.27 16.52
C ALA A 46 14.45 -10.28 15.42
N ALA A 47 14.78 -10.77 14.23
CA ALA A 47 15.19 -9.96 13.09
C ALA A 47 14.06 -9.07 12.55
N GLU A 48 12.82 -9.53 12.59
CA GLU A 48 11.66 -8.79 12.11
C GLU A 48 11.34 -7.58 12.99
N TRP A 49 11.37 -7.78 14.31
CA TRP A 49 10.87 -6.80 15.27
C TRP A 49 11.98 -5.97 15.93
N SER A 50 13.25 -6.34 15.76
CA SER A 50 14.35 -5.58 16.32
C SER A 50 14.47 -4.21 15.66
N LYS A 51 14.65 -3.20 16.50
CA LYS A 51 15.04 -1.84 16.11
C LYS A 51 16.50 -1.55 16.41
N ASN A 52 17.25 -2.55 16.89
CA ASN A 52 18.64 -2.39 17.32
C ASN A 52 19.60 -2.74 16.17
N PRO A 53 20.33 -1.75 15.63
CA PRO A 53 21.33 -1.94 14.58
C PRO A 53 22.31 -3.09 14.82
N LYS A 54 22.85 -3.19 16.04
CA LYS A 54 23.89 -4.18 16.37
C LYS A 54 23.34 -5.60 16.33
N GLN A 55 22.13 -5.79 16.82
CA GLN A 55 21.44 -7.07 16.81
C GLN A 55 21.09 -7.48 15.38
N LEU A 56 20.60 -6.54 14.57
CA LEU A 56 20.31 -6.78 13.14
C LEU A 56 21.58 -7.12 12.35
N SER A 57 22.73 -6.52 12.67
CA SER A 57 24.01 -6.91 12.05
C SER A 57 24.40 -8.36 12.37
N VAL A 58 24.15 -8.84 13.58
CA VAL A 58 24.42 -10.25 13.94
C VAL A 58 23.47 -11.18 13.19
N LEU A 59 22.17 -10.86 13.16
CA LEU A 59 21.15 -11.66 12.47
C LEU A 59 21.29 -11.62 10.93
N ALA A 60 21.88 -10.55 10.38
CA ALA A 60 22.26 -10.47 8.97
C ALA A 60 23.37 -11.46 8.60
N ALA A 61 24.19 -11.89 9.57
CA ALA A 61 25.25 -12.89 9.34
C ALA A 61 24.80 -14.33 9.70
N ASP A 62 23.51 -14.56 9.94
CA ASP A 62 23.00 -15.86 10.39
C ASP A 62 23.30 -16.99 9.38
N SER A 63 23.53 -18.21 9.87
CA SER A 63 23.76 -19.37 9.00
C SER A 63 22.53 -19.71 8.15
N ILE A 64 21.33 -19.44 8.65
CA ILE A 64 20.07 -19.75 7.98
C ILE A 64 19.60 -18.58 7.13
N TYR A 65 19.44 -18.83 5.83
CA TYR A 65 19.09 -17.78 4.87
C TYR A 65 17.73 -17.13 5.16
N THR A 66 16.77 -17.83 5.78
CA THR A 66 15.46 -17.25 6.12
C THR A 66 15.58 -16.14 7.15
N VAL A 67 16.48 -16.28 8.13
CA VAL A 67 16.77 -15.23 9.12
C VAL A 67 17.41 -14.04 8.42
N ARG A 68 18.39 -14.29 7.54
CA ARG A 68 19.04 -13.23 6.75
C ARG A 68 18.07 -12.49 5.82
N VAL A 69 17.09 -13.17 5.21
CA VAL A 69 16.04 -12.52 4.40
C VAL A 69 15.22 -11.55 5.26
N VAL A 70 14.81 -11.97 6.45
CA VAL A 70 14.01 -11.13 7.36
C VAL A 70 14.84 -9.95 7.87
N ALA A 71 16.11 -10.19 8.23
CA ALA A 71 17.04 -9.12 8.58
C ALA A 71 17.23 -8.14 7.41
N ALA A 72 17.40 -8.62 6.18
CA ALA A 72 17.53 -7.76 5.00
C ALA A 72 16.28 -6.92 4.71
N ALA A 73 15.08 -7.45 5.00
CA ALA A 73 13.81 -6.75 4.81
C ALA A 73 13.50 -5.70 5.89
N ASN A 74 14.17 -5.75 7.05
CA ASN A 74 13.90 -4.84 8.15
C ASN A 74 14.39 -3.41 7.83
N PRO A 75 13.52 -2.37 7.93
CA PRO A 75 13.90 -0.98 7.63
C PRO A 75 15.03 -0.41 8.52
N PHE A 76 15.24 -0.97 9.72
CA PHE A 76 16.27 -0.53 10.67
C PHE A 76 17.62 -1.23 10.45
N THR A 77 17.73 -2.12 9.46
CA THR A 77 18.98 -2.84 9.20
C THR A 77 20.05 -1.87 8.73
N PRO A 78 21.24 -1.87 9.37
CA PRO A 78 22.29 -0.92 9.04
C PRO A 78 22.81 -1.09 7.62
N GLY A 79 23.14 0.02 6.96
CA GLY A 79 23.67 0.01 5.60
C GLY A 79 24.89 -0.90 5.42
N ALA A 80 25.79 -0.97 6.40
CA ALA A 80 26.95 -1.88 6.35
C ALA A 80 26.54 -3.37 6.27
N ALA A 81 25.54 -3.78 7.06
CA ALA A 81 25.02 -5.14 7.01
C ALA A 81 24.27 -5.41 5.70
N LEU A 82 23.55 -4.41 5.16
CA LEU A 82 22.90 -4.51 3.85
C LEU A 82 23.94 -4.64 2.72
N THR A 83 25.10 -4.00 2.83
CA THR A 83 26.21 -4.18 1.88
C THR A 83 26.71 -5.62 1.89
N ASP A 84 26.94 -6.21 3.06
CA ASP A 84 27.38 -7.62 3.15
C ASP A 84 26.31 -8.58 2.61
N LEU A 85 25.03 -8.31 2.89
CA LEU A 85 23.89 -9.10 2.40
C LEU A 85 23.65 -8.97 0.88
N ALA A 86 24.19 -7.91 0.23
CA ALA A 86 24.08 -7.74 -1.21
C ALA A 86 24.90 -8.78 -1.97
N ASP A 87 25.97 -9.31 -1.36
CA ASP A 87 26.82 -10.36 -1.92
C ASP A 87 26.41 -11.77 -1.43
N ASP A 88 25.26 -11.91 -0.77
CA ASP A 88 24.78 -13.19 -0.26
C ASP A 88 24.63 -14.22 -1.40
N ARG A 89 24.94 -15.49 -1.11
CA ARG A 89 24.83 -16.58 -2.07
C ARG A 89 23.38 -16.82 -2.51
N VAL A 90 22.40 -16.52 -1.66
CA VAL A 90 20.98 -16.78 -1.89
C VAL A 90 20.32 -15.57 -2.53
N SER A 91 19.75 -15.74 -3.73
CA SER A 91 19.08 -14.67 -4.48
C SER A 91 17.94 -14.00 -3.70
N LYS A 92 17.21 -14.75 -2.87
CA LYS A 92 16.14 -14.20 -2.03
C LYS A 92 16.63 -13.16 -1.01
N VAL A 93 17.84 -13.35 -0.47
CA VAL A 93 18.45 -12.39 0.46
C VAL A 93 18.82 -11.12 -0.29
N ARG A 94 19.53 -11.24 -1.43
CA ARG A 94 19.88 -10.10 -2.28
C ARG A 94 18.65 -9.33 -2.78
N LEU A 95 17.56 -10.03 -3.10
CA LEU A 95 16.29 -9.41 -3.47
C LEU A 95 15.67 -8.60 -2.33
N ALA A 96 15.68 -9.13 -1.10
CA ALA A 96 15.19 -8.40 0.07
C ALA A 96 16.05 -7.15 0.34
N THR A 97 17.38 -7.27 0.22
CA THR A 97 18.31 -6.13 0.29
C THR A 97 17.99 -5.08 -0.78
N ALA A 98 17.75 -5.49 -2.03
CA ALA A 98 17.41 -4.56 -3.11
C ALA A 98 16.09 -3.79 -2.86
N LYS A 99 15.11 -4.41 -2.19
CA LYS A 99 13.81 -3.79 -1.85
C LYS A 99 13.89 -2.85 -0.64
N ASN A 100 14.90 -2.98 0.21
CA ASN A 100 15.00 -2.18 1.42
C ASN A 100 15.39 -0.72 1.09
N LEU A 101 14.58 0.24 1.54
CA LEU A 101 14.82 1.68 1.33
C LEU A 101 16.07 2.20 2.07
N SER A 102 16.52 1.48 3.10
CA SER A 102 17.74 1.80 3.86
C SER A 102 19.02 1.31 3.17
N THR A 103 18.92 0.61 2.03
CA THR A 103 20.08 0.11 1.29
C THR A 103 20.88 1.27 0.69
N PRO A 104 22.20 1.34 0.96
CA PRO A 104 23.04 2.40 0.42
C PRO A 104 23.07 2.43 -1.11
N GLY A 105 23.15 3.63 -1.70
CA GLY A 105 23.19 3.81 -3.15
C GLY A 105 24.33 3.05 -3.86
N THR A 106 25.51 2.97 -3.24
CA THR A 106 26.66 2.19 -3.77
C THR A 106 26.37 0.69 -3.83
N THR A 107 25.56 0.19 -2.90
CA THR A 107 25.14 -1.20 -2.83
C THR A 107 24.07 -1.48 -3.89
N LEU A 108 23.12 -0.56 -4.06
CA LEU A 108 22.13 -0.61 -5.14
C LEU A 108 22.78 -0.55 -6.53
N GLU A 109 23.87 0.21 -6.68
CA GLU A 109 24.65 0.22 -7.93
C GLU A 109 25.21 -1.16 -8.27
N SER A 110 25.80 -1.84 -7.30
CA SER A 110 26.30 -3.21 -7.47
C SER A 110 25.17 -4.19 -7.81
N LEU A 111 24.04 -4.11 -7.11
CA LEU A 111 22.85 -4.93 -7.36
C LEU A 111 22.19 -4.64 -8.72
N SER A 112 22.32 -3.42 -9.25
CA SER A 112 21.82 -3.04 -10.58
C SER A 112 22.50 -3.83 -11.71
N LEU A 113 23.70 -4.35 -11.48
CA LEU A 113 24.48 -5.16 -12.43
C LEU A 113 24.21 -6.66 -12.29
N SER A 114 23.28 -7.07 -11.42
CA SER A 114 22.99 -8.48 -11.18
C SER A 114 22.47 -9.19 -12.43
N GLY A 115 22.90 -10.44 -12.65
CA GLY A 115 22.35 -11.28 -13.72
C GLY A 115 20.87 -11.61 -13.54
N ASP A 116 20.38 -11.59 -12.30
CA ASP A 116 18.99 -11.86 -11.93
C ASP A 116 18.10 -10.64 -12.19
N HIS A 117 17.08 -10.81 -13.05
CA HIS A 117 16.20 -9.71 -13.41
C HIS A 117 15.26 -9.29 -12.28
N ASP A 118 14.96 -10.16 -11.31
CA ASP A 118 14.09 -9.81 -10.19
C ASP A 118 14.80 -8.85 -9.23
N ILE A 119 16.11 -9.06 -9.02
CA ILE A 119 16.96 -8.13 -8.27
C ILE A 119 17.02 -6.78 -8.99
N ARG A 120 17.29 -6.76 -10.31
CA ARG A 120 17.32 -5.51 -11.08
C ARG A 120 15.97 -4.79 -11.07
N THR A 121 14.86 -5.52 -11.09
CA THR A 121 13.50 -4.96 -10.97
C THR A 121 13.30 -4.33 -9.59
N ALA A 122 13.75 -4.97 -8.52
CA ALA A 122 13.67 -4.42 -7.17
C ALA A 122 14.52 -3.15 -7.01
N VAL A 123 15.74 -3.13 -7.56
CA VAL A 123 16.57 -1.92 -7.60
C VAL A 123 15.88 -0.81 -8.39
N ALA A 124 15.31 -1.10 -9.56
CA ALA A 124 14.59 -0.12 -10.37
C ALA A 124 13.40 0.51 -9.63
N GLY A 125 12.69 -0.26 -8.80
CA GLY A 125 11.55 0.22 -8.01
C GLY A 125 11.90 0.86 -6.67
N ASN A 126 13.16 0.84 -6.25
CA ASN A 126 13.59 1.40 -4.97
C ASN A 126 13.82 2.92 -5.11
N TRP A 127 13.18 3.72 -4.25
CA TRP A 127 13.28 5.19 -4.27
C TRP A 127 14.65 5.72 -3.80
N SER A 128 15.47 4.89 -3.18
CA SER A 128 16.85 5.21 -2.81
C SER A 128 17.86 4.93 -3.93
N THR A 129 17.41 4.43 -5.09
CA THR A 129 18.28 4.08 -6.21
C THR A 129 18.88 5.33 -6.87
N PRO A 130 20.22 5.38 -7.07
CA PRO A 130 20.86 6.52 -7.74
C PRO A 130 20.35 6.72 -9.18
N PRO A 131 20.21 7.98 -9.65
CA PRO A 131 19.72 8.29 -11.00
C PRO A 131 20.53 7.61 -12.11
N GLU A 132 21.85 7.52 -11.98
CA GLU A 132 22.72 6.86 -12.98
C GLU A 132 22.38 5.37 -13.16
N CYS A 133 21.97 4.70 -12.08
CA CYS A 133 21.52 3.31 -12.13
C CYS A 133 20.17 3.20 -12.84
N LEU A 134 19.23 4.12 -12.58
CA LEU A 134 17.94 4.17 -13.27
C LEU A 134 18.11 4.46 -14.77
N GLY A 135 19.03 5.35 -15.15
CA GLY A 135 19.42 5.60 -16.54
C GLY A 135 19.93 4.34 -17.24
N ARG A 136 20.76 3.53 -16.57
CA ARG A 136 21.21 2.23 -17.09
C ARG A 136 20.06 1.22 -17.21
N LEU A 137 19.24 1.08 -16.16
CA LEU A 137 18.13 0.12 -16.09
C LEU A 137 16.99 0.47 -17.06
N SER A 138 16.87 1.74 -17.48
CA SER A 138 15.93 2.14 -18.54
C SER A 138 16.20 1.45 -19.89
N LYS A 139 17.45 1.00 -20.12
CA LYS A 139 17.89 0.29 -21.31
C LYS A 139 17.98 -1.23 -21.08
N ASP A 140 17.42 -1.75 -19.98
CA ASP A 140 17.49 -3.17 -19.66
C ASP A 140 16.79 -4.02 -20.73
N ARG A 141 17.29 -5.22 -20.98
CA ARG A 141 16.66 -6.16 -21.92
C ARG A 141 15.27 -6.65 -21.47
N ILE A 142 15.00 -6.65 -20.16
CA ILE A 142 13.74 -7.13 -19.60
C ILE A 142 12.74 -5.98 -19.44
N ALA A 143 11.57 -6.11 -20.10
CA ALA A 143 10.50 -5.10 -20.04
C ALA A 143 10.03 -4.79 -18.61
N ARG A 144 9.97 -5.79 -17.73
CA ARG A 144 9.59 -5.61 -16.30
C ARG A 144 10.54 -4.68 -15.54
N VAL A 145 11.84 -4.72 -15.85
CA VAL A 145 12.84 -3.82 -15.24
C VAL A 145 12.62 -2.40 -15.73
N ARG A 146 12.45 -2.23 -17.05
CA ARG A 146 12.16 -0.93 -17.68
C ARG A 146 10.86 -0.31 -17.16
N GLN A 147 9.82 -1.12 -16.97
CA GLN A 147 8.57 -0.70 -16.36
C GLN A 147 8.75 -0.22 -14.91
N ALA A 148 9.57 -0.91 -14.10
CA ALA A 148 9.85 -0.49 -12.73
C ALA A 148 10.56 0.87 -12.68
N VAL A 149 11.48 1.14 -13.61
CA VAL A 149 12.06 2.50 -13.79
C VAL A 149 10.97 3.50 -14.17
N GLY A 150 10.06 3.11 -15.08
CA GLY A 150 8.87 3.87 -15.49
C GLY A 150 7.93 4.28 -14.34
N THR A 151 7.96 3.55 -13.24
CA THR A 151 7.15 3.81 -12.05
C THR A 151 7.91 4.50 -10.91
N ASN A 152 9.22 4.73 -11.06
CA ASN A 152 10.05 5.33 -10.03
C ASN A 152 10.03 6.86 -10.16
N GLU A 153 9.57 7.55 -9.12
CA GLU A 153 9.50 9.02 -9.08
C GLU A 153 10.89 9.68 -9.15
N MET A 154 11.94 8.95 -8.78
CA MET A 154 13.33 9.41 -8.84
C MET A 154 14.00 9.15 -10.20
N ALA A 155 13.27 8.60 -11.18
CA ALA A 155 13.82 8.33 -12.50
C ALA A 155 14.22 9.65 -13.20
N PRO A 156 15.47 9.71 -13.73
CA PRO A 156 15.92 10.91 -14.43
C PRO A 156 15.23 11.07 -15.80
N ALA A 157 15.24 12.30 -16.33
CA ALA A 157 14.56 12.63 -17.57
C ALA A 157 15.10 11.86 -18.80
N ASP A 158 16.39 11.51 -18.82
CA ASP A 158 16.99 10.69 -19.88
C ASP A 158 16.44 9.26 -19.89
N ALA A 159 16.18 8.67 -18.72
CA ALA A 159 15.50 7.39 -18.61
C ALA A 159 14.08 7.47 -19.20
N ALA A 160 13.33 8.55 -18.92
CA ALA A 160 12.01 8.76 -19.49
C ALA A 160 12.01 8.78 -21.02
N VAL A 161 12.98 9.47 -21.62
CA VAL A 161 13.16 9.56 -23.08
C VAL A 161 13.41 8.18 -23.69
N VAL A 162 14.29 7.38 -23.08
CA VAL A 162 14.56 6.00 -23.54
C VAL A 162 13.31 5.14 -23.48
N LEU A 163 12.56 5.22 -22.37
CA LEU A 163 11.34 4.45 -22.16
C LEU A 163 10.20 4.91 -23.10
N ALA A 164 10.23 6.15 -23.57
CA ALA A 164 9.23 6.68 -24.51
C ALA A 164 9.32 6.10 -25.92
N GLY A 165 10.46 5.52 -26.29
CA GLY A 165 10.61 4.76 -27.52
C GLY A 165 10.15 3.30 -27.40
N ASP A 166 9.77 2.84 -26.21
CA ASP A 166 9.45 1.44 -25.97
C ASP A 166 7.94 1.18 -25.89
N SER A 167 7.41 0.65 -26.99
CA SER A 167 5.99 0.28 -27.13
C SER A 167 5.53 -0.83 -26.19
N SER A 168 6.45 -1.56 -25.54
CA SER A 168 6.12 -2.62 -24.58
C SER A 168 5.80 -2.12 -23.16
N ILE A 169 5.92 -0.81 -22.92
CA ILE A 169 5.74 -0.22 -21.59
C ILE A 169 4.37 0.45 -21.48
N PHE A 170 3.54 -0.08 -20.59
CA PHE A 170 2.22 0.45 -20.25
C PHE A 170 2.09 0.51 -18.72
N PRO A 171 1.57 1.57 -18.08
CA PRO A 171 1.59 3.01 -18.42
C PRO A 171 2.63 3.77 -17.57
N VAL A 172 3.35 4.70 -18.20
CA VAL A 172 4.37 5.58 -17.57
C VAL A 172 3.70 6.75 -16.83
N PHE A 173 2.73 6.45 -15.95
CA PHE A 173 2.02 7.47 -15.17
C PHE A 173 2.95 8.16 -14.15
N ALA A 174 3.92 7.44 -13.58
CA ALA A 174 4.74 8.00 -12.49
C ALA A 174 5.80 9.00 -12.98
N ILE A 175 6.41 8.77 -14.15
CA ILE A 175 7.41 9.69 -14.70
C ILE A 175 6.75 10.96 -15.26
N THR A 176 5.52 10.88 -15.78
CA THR A 176 4.84 12.05 -16.35
C THR A 176 4.26 13.01 -15.30
N ASP A 177 3.86 12.51 -14.13
CA ASP A 177 3.48 13.36 -12.98
C ASP A 177 4.70 13.86 -12.16
N GLY A 178 5.83 13.13 -12.21
CA GLY A 178 7.01 13.37 -11.38
C GLY A 178 8.13 14.24 -11.99
N VAL A 179 8.26 14.32 -13.31
CA VAL A 179 9.42 15.00 -13.92
C VAL A 179 9.15 16.48 -14.17
N ARG A 180 9.63 17.32 -13.23
CA ARG A 180 9.52 18.79 -13.27
C ARG A 180 10.64 19.49 -14.07
N SER A 181 11.48 18.79 -14.82
CA SER A 181 12.57 19.43 -15.56
C SER A 181 13.04 18.63 -16.79
N PHE A 182 12.26 18.65 -17.87
CA PHE A 182 12.75 18.28 -19.21
C PHE A 182 13.44 19.47 -19.88
N SER A 183 14.53 19.22 -20.63
CA SER A 183 15.12 20.20 -21.56
C SER A 183 14.26 20.33 -22.83
N GLU A 184 14.47 21.40 -23.60
CA GLU A 184 13.72 21.59 -24.86
C GLU A 184 14.00 20.46 -25.86
N GLU A 185 15.23 19.97 -25.94
CA GLU A 185 15.62 18.86 -26.81
C GLU A 185 14.88 17.56 -26.44
N GLN A 186 14.77 17.27 -25.14
CA GLN A 186 14.04 16.10 -24.66
C GLN A 186 12.55 16.20 -24.95
N LEU A 187 11.96 17.39 -24.78
CA LEU A 187 10.55 17.62 -25.13
C LEU A 187 10.30 17.41 -26.63
N ARG A 188 11.23 17.82 -27.49
CA ARG A 188 11.14 17.60 -28.95
C ARG A 188 11.19 16.11 -29.30
N GLU A 189 12.05 15.35 -28.64
CA GLU A 189 12.13 13.89 -28.85
C GLU A 189 10.86 13.18 -28.35
N LEU A 190 10.33 13.57 -27.20
CA LEU A 190 9.09 13.01 -26.66
C LEU A 190 7.85 13.36 -27.49
N ALA A 191 7.85 14.51 -28.18
CA ALA A 191 6.76 14.95 -29.04
C ALA A 191 6.52 14.03 -30.25
N THR A 192 7.53 13.27 -30.67
CA THR A 192 7.43 12.35 -31.82
C THR A 192 7.22 10.89 -31.40
N SER A 193 7.02 10.62 -30.11
CA SER A 193 6.77 9.27 -29.61
C SER A 193 5.46 8.70 -30.15
N GLU A 194 5.46 7.41 -30.53
CA GLU A 194 4.27 6.65 -30.91
C GLU A 194 3.23 6.55 -29.76
N VAL A 195 3.68 6.73 -28.52
CA VAL A 195 2.87 6.62 -27.32
C VAL A 195 2.21 7.96 -27.00
N GLU A 196 0.90 8.03 -27.19
CA GLU A 196 0.07 9.24 -27.05
C GLU A 196 0.23 9.95 -25.69
N GLN A 197 0.50 9.20 -24.62
CA GLN A 197 0.67 9.75 -23.28
C GLN A 197 1.92 10.62 -23.14
N PHE A 198 3.02 10.32 -23.87
CA PHE A 198 4.20 11.18 -23.85
C PHE A 198 3.95 12.48 -24.61
N ARG A 199 3.33 12.39 -25.79
CA ARG A 199 2.94 13.59 -26.56
C ARG A 199 1.99 14.48 -25.76
N TYR A 200 1.04 13.88 -25.02
CA TYR A 200 0.20 14.61 -24.08
C TYR A 200 1.00 15.30 -22.97
N ALA A 201 1.94 14.60 -22.33
CA ALA A 201 2.78 15.16 -21.28
C ALA A 201 3.63 16.33 -21.79
N VAL A 202 4.16 16.23 -23.02
CA VAL A 202 4.85 17.33 -23.70
C VAL A 202 3.90 18.51 -23.91
N ALA A 203 2.67 18.27 -24.36
CA ALA A 203 1.69 19.34 -24.52
C ALA A 203 1.33 20.06 -23.20
N GLU A 204 1.34 19.36 -22.06
CA GLU A 204 1.05 19.95 -20.74
C GLU A 204 2.25 20.69 -20.12
N HIS A 205 3.48 20.36 -20.53
CA HIS A 205 4.70 20.82 -19.86
C HIS A 205 4.95 22.34 -20.05
N ARG A 206 5.34 23.01 -18.95
CA ARG A 206 5.47 24.48 -18.91
C ARG A 206 6.60 25.06 -19.75
N ASN A 207 7.61 24.26 -20.07
CA ASN A 207 8.77 24.66 -20.88
C ASN A 207 8.64 24.21 -22.34
N THR A 208 7.49 23.71 -22.77
CA THR A 208 7.33 23.23 -24.15
C THR A 208 7.48 24.40 -25.12
N PRO A 209 8.38 24.28 -26.12
CA PRO A 209 8.58 25.32 -27.12
C PRO A 209 7.31 25.59 -27.94
N PRO A 210 7.05 26.85 -28.34
CA PRO A 210 5.83 27.21 -29.09
C PRO A 210 5.70 26.50 -30.45
N ASP A 211 6.81 26.20 -31.11
CA ASP A 211 6.83 25.46 -32.38
C ASP A 211 6.42 23.99 -32.17
N VAL A 212 6.88 23.33 -31.11
CA VAL A 212 6.42 21.98 -30.74
C VAL A 212 4.92 21.97 -30.42
N LEU A 213 4.42 23.01 -29.73
CA LEU A 213 2.98 23.16 -29.48
C LEU A 213 2.18 23.39 -30.76
N THR A 214 2.79 24.00 -31.78
CA THR A 214 2.17 24.16 -33.10
C THR A 214 2.04 22.80 -33.77
N ASP A 215 3.09 21.98 -33.76
CA ASP A 215 3.05 20.64 -34.34
C ASP A 215 2.04 19.73 -33.61
N LEU A 216 2.04 19.75 -32.27
CA LEU A 216 1.09 18.98 -31.45
C LEU A 216 -0.36 19.49 -31.54
N ALA A 217 -0.58 20.71 -32.06
CA ALA A 217 -1.93 21.21 -32.28
C ALA A 217 -2.66 20.40 -33.36
N ASP A 218 -1.94 19.69 -34.23
CA ASP A 218 -2.47 18.81 -35.27
C ASP A 218 -2.53 17.33 -34.86
N ASP A 219 -2.11 16.99 -33.63
CA ASP A 219 -2.17 15.64 -33.10
C ASP A 219 -3.62 15.21 -32.81
N ASP A 220 -3.99 14.00 -33.24
CA ASP A 220 -5.30 13.39 -33.01
C ASP A 220 -5.33 12.41 -31.82
N GLY A 221 -4.18 12.21 -31.17
CA GLY A 221 -4.05 11.34 -30.02
C GLY A 221 -4.83 11.80 -28.78
N VAL A 222 -5.09 10.85 -27.89
CA VAL A 222 -5.90 11.04 -26.69
C VAL A 222 -5.26 10.41 -25.46
N ARG A 223 -5.59 10.92 -24.28
CA ARG A 223 -5.31 10.22 -23.02
C ARG A 223 -6.59 9.76 -22.32
N PRO A 224 -6.57 8.63 -21.59
CA PRO A 224 -7.65 8.30 -20.68
C PRO A 224 -7.83 9.42 -19.64
N GLY A 225 -9.06 9.88 -19.47
CA GLY A 225 -9.42 10.83 -18.43
C GLY A 225 -9.95 10.15 -17.17
N ARG A 226 -10.62 10.93 -16.31
CA ARG A 226 -11.07 10.49 -14.98
C ARG A 226 -12.09 9.34 -14.99
N TYR A 227 -12.86 9.19 -16.05
CA TYR A 227 -13.94 8.20 -16.16
C TYR A 227 -13.69 7.25 -17.32
N ILE A 228 -14.15 6.00 -17.19
CA ILE A 228 -14.06 5.01 -18.26
C ILE A 228 -14.77 5.56 -19.51
N GLY A 229 -14.09 5.50 -20.66
CA GLY A 229 -14.61 6.01 -21.93
C GLY A 229 -14.50 7.52 -22.13
N HIS A 230 -13.99 8.28 -21.14
CA HIS A 230 -13.69 9.70 -21.29
C HIS A 230 -12.25 9.87 -21.78
N TRP A 231 -12.11 10.33 -23.03
CA TRP A 231 -10.81 10.57 -23.67
C TRP A 231 -10.54 12.07 -23.77
N ILE A 232 -9.34 12.49 -23.39
CA ILE A 232 -8.93 13.90 -23.45
C ILE A 232 -7.97 14.06 -24.64
N PRO A 233 -8.35 14.84 -25.67
CA PRO A 233 -7.45 15.10 -26.80
C PRO A 233 -6.16 15.79 -26.36
N ILE A 234 -5.04 15.45 -27.01
CA ILE A 234 -3.75 16.16 -26.83
C ILE A 234 -3.92 17.66 -27.11
N ARG A 235 -4.74 18.03 -28.11
CA ARG A 235 -5.08 19.41 -28.44
C ARG A 235 -5.67 20.21 -27.26
N ALA A 236 -6.33 19.55 -26.30
CA ALA A 236 -6.84 20.24 -25.11
C ALA A 236 -5.69 20.66 -24.17
N ALA A 237 -4.64 19.85 -24.05
CA ALA A 237 -3.44 20.22 -23.31
C ALA A 237 -2.67 21.35 -24.03
N VAL A 238 -2.54 21.26 -25.36
CA VAL A 238 -1.98 22.35 -26.18
C VAL A 238 -2.76 23.64 -25.97
N ALA A 239 -4.09 23.59 -25.97
CA ALA A 239 -4.94 24.75 -25.77
C ALA A 239 -4.75 25.41 -24.39
N GLU A 240 -4.54 24.64 -23.32
CA GLU A 240 -4.35 25.19 -21.96
C GLU A 240 -2.90 25.66 -21.68
N ASN A 241 -1.92 25.20 -22.47
CA ASN A 241 -0.50 25.53 -22.26
C ASN A 241 -0.20 27.03 -22.47
N ARG A 242 0.47 27.66 -21.50
CA ARG A 242 0.76 29.11 -21.53
C ARG A 242 1.73 29.53 -22.63
N ASN A 243 2.49 28.59 -23.21
CA ASN A 243 3.42 28.89 -24.29
C ASN A 243 2.78 28.84 -25.69
N THR A 244 1.53 28.38 -25.80
CA THR A 244 0.84 28.22 -27.08
C THR A 244 0.72 29.55 -27.83
N PRO A 245 1.12 29.61 -29.12
CA PRO A 245 0.97 30.78 -29.96
C PRO A 245 -0.49 31.21 -30.11
N VAL A 246 -0.72 32.51 -30.34
CA VAL A 246 -2.07 33.06 -30.46
C VAL A 246 -2.76 32.57 -31.74
N GLU A 247 -1.98 32.33 -32.79
CA GLU A 247 -2.43 31.77 -34.06
C GLU A 247 -3.05 30.39 -33.85
N VAL A 248 -2.33 29.51 -33.15
CA VAL A 248 -2.81 28.17 -32.76
C VAL A 248 -4.05 28.25 -31.87
N LEU A 249 -4.09 29.17 -30.90
CA LEU A 249 -5.28 29.37 -30.06
C LEU A 249 -6.49 29.84 -30.87
N THR A 250 -6.29 30.60 -31.95
CA THR A 250 -7.36 31.06 -32.83
C THR A 250 -7.98 29.89 -33.59
N ASP A 251 -7.16 28.99 -34.11
CA ASP A 251 -7.63 27.79 -34.80
C ASP A 251 -8.36 26.86 -33.83
N LEU A 252 -7.76 26.57 -32.67
CA LEU A 252 -8.34 25.70 -31.64
C LEU A 252 -9.64 26.25 -31.04
N ALA A 253 -9.87 27.56 -31.05
CA ALA A 253 -11.11 28.17 -30.60
C ALA A 253 -12.34 27.78 -31.44
N THR A 254 -12.12 27.29 -32.66
CA THR A 254 -13.19 26.82 -33.57
C THR A 254 -13.25 25.30 -33.66
N PHE A 255 -12.41 24.58 -32.92
CA PHE A 255 -12.30 23.13 -33.00
C PHE A 255 -13.59 22.45 -32.50
N PRO A 256 -14.05 21.33 -33.11
CA PRO A 256 -15.33 20.71 -32.77
C PRO A 256 -15.48 20.23 -31.32
N ASP A 257 -14.38 19.80 -30.69
CA ASP A 257 -14.39 19.32 -29.31
C ASP A 257 -14.52 20.46 -28.28
N GLY A 258 -15.52 20.37 -27.41
CA GLY A 258 -15.77 21.39 -26.37
C GLY A 258 -14.69 21.44 -25.28
N GLY A 259 -13.97 20.33 -25.04
CA GLY A 259 -12.84 20.29 -24.10
C GLY A 259 -11.64 21.09 -24.62
N VAL A 260 -11.35 21.00 -25.91
CA VAL A 260 -10.31 21.81 -26.58
C VAL A 260 -10.64 23.30 -26.48
N ARG A 261 -11.85 23.71 -26.85
CA ARG A 261 -12.29 25.12 -26.75
C ARG A 261 -12.28 25.62 -25.30
N TRP A 262 -12.61 24.76 -24.35
CA TRP A 262 -12.53 25.06 -22.92
C TRP A 262 -11.09 25.32 -22.45
N GLY A 263 -10.12 24.56 -22.97
CA GLY A 263 -8.69 24.82 -22.77
C GLY A 263 -8.27 26.20 -23.27
N VAL A 264 -8.72 26.60 -24.47
CA VAL A 264 -8.43 27.92 -25.06
C VAL A 264 -8.96 29.05 -24.16
N ALA A 265 -10.21 28.94 -23.69
CA ALA A 265 -10.82 29.94 -22.81
C ALA A 265 -10.11 30.10 -21.45
N ARG A 266 -9.36 29.08 -21.01
CA ARG A 266 -8.56 29.11 -19.77
C ARG A 266 -7.14 29.60 -19.98
N ASN A 267 -6.69 29.69 -21.23
CA ASN A 267 -5.32 30.07 -21.54
C ASN A 267 -5.06 31.55 -21.25
N THR A 268 -4.03 31.81 -20.44
CA THR A 268 -3.64 33.19 -20.08
C THR A 268 -3.19 34.06 -21.27
N ARG A 269 -2.85 33.50 -22.42
CA ARG A 269 -2.51 34.23 -23.65
C ARG A 269 -3.71 34.46 -24.58
N CYS A 270 -4.90 33.96 -24.22
CA CYS A 270 -6.10 34.19 -25.01
C CYS A 270 -6.38 35.69 -25.18
N THR A 271 -6.58 36.11 -26.42
CA THR A 271 -6.88 37.51 -26.78
C THR A 271 -8.36 37.82 -26.56
N VAL A 272 -8.70 39.10 -26.54
CA VAL A 272 -10.09 39.53 -26.38
C VAL A 272 -10.95 39.11 -27.57
N ASP A 273 -10.38 39.04 -28.77
CA ASP A 273 -11.11 38.65 -29.98
C ASP A 273 -11.49 37.16 -29.95
N ILE A 274 -10.58 36.30 -29.48
CA ILE A 274 -10.87 34.88 -29.26
C ILE A 274 -11.94 34.72 -28.16
N LEU A 275 -11.85 35.48 -27.06
CA LEU A 275 -12.87 35.46 -26.00
C LEU A 275 -14.23 35.93 -26.51
N LEU A 276 -14.28 36.92 -27.40
CA LEU A 276 -15.51 37.42 -28.00
C LEU A 276 -16.16 36.35 -28.88
N LEU A 277 -15.35 35.63 -29.67
CA LEU A 277 -15.82 34.49 -30.47
C LEU A 277 -16.45 33.40 -29.59
N MET A 278 -15.75 33.01 -28.51
CA MET A 278 -16.20 31.96 -27.59
C MET A 278 -17.31 32.39 -26.62
N ALA A 279 -17.67 33.68 -26.56
CA ALA A 279 -18.78 34.14 -25.71
C ALA A 279 -20.14 33.59 -26.15
N ALA A 280 -20.25 33.14 -27.40
CA ALA A 280 -21.43 32.47 -27.96
C ALA A 280 -21.25 30.95 -28.11
N ASP A 281 -20.24 30.35 -27.44
CA ASP A 281 -19.95 28.92 -27.57
C ASP A 281 -21.15 28.06 -27.12
N PRO A 282 -21.49 26.97 -27.83
CA PRO A 282 -22.56 26.07 -27.39
C PRO A 282 -22.26 25.38 -26.04
N ASP A 283 -20.99 25.16 -25.68
CA ASP A 283 -20.64 24.55 -24.39
C ASP A 283 -20.64 25.59 -23.26
N VAL A 284 -21.52 25.36 -22.29
CA VAL A 284 -21.68 26.15 -21.06
C VAL A 284 -20.35 26.34 -20.32
N ARG A 285 -19.49 25.31 -20.28
CA ARG A 285 -18.20 25.37 -19.59
C ARG A 285 -17.26 26.35 -20.26
N VAL A 286 -17.31 26.44 -21.60
CA VAL A 286 -16.51 27.40 -22.38
C VAL A 286 -16.99 28.82 -22.08
N ARG A 287 -18.30 29.09 -22.17
CA ARG A 287 -18.87 30.42 -21.84
C ARG A 287 -18.55 30.85 -20.40
N ALA A 288 -18.63 29.93 -19.44
CA ALA A 288 -18.28 30.19 -18.05
C ALA A 288 -16.78 30.48 -17.87
N ALA A 289 -15.90 29.77 -18.59
CA ALA A 289 -14.46 30.03 -18.59
C ALA A 289 -14.14 31.41 -19.19
N VAL A 290 -14.80 31.80 -20.29
CA VAL A 290 -14.70 33.15 -20.88
C VAL A 290 -15.08 34.22 -19.85
N ALA A 291 -16.23 34.06 -19.18
CA ALA A 291 -16.69 34.99 -18.14
C ALA A 291 -15.70 35.12 -16.97
N ALA A 292 -15.06 34.02 -16.57
CA ALA A 292 -14.06 34.00 -15.50
C ALA A 292 -12.68 34.51 -15.93
N HIS A 293 -12.42 34.65 -17.24
CA HIS A 293 -11.09 34.95 -17.76
C HIS A 293 -10.62 36.36 -17.39
N ARG A 294 -9.33 36.51 -17.05
CA ARG A 294 -8.77 37.78 -16.56
C ARG A 294 -8.77 38.90 -17.60
N SER A 295 -8.73 38.53 -18.88
CA SER A 295 -8.73 39.46 -20.02
C SER A 295 -10.15 39.75 -20.53
N CYS A 296 -11.19 39.17 -19.93
CA CYS A 296 -12.57 39.39 -20.37
C CYS A 296 -12.97 40.85 -20.15
N ARG A 297 -13.39 41.53 -21.21
CA ARG A 297 -13.82 42.93 -21.16
C ARG A 297 -15.29 43.03 -20.76
N ALA A 298 -15.67 44.18 -20.22
CA ALA A 298 -17.03 44.44 -19.73
C ALA A 298 -18.12 44.24 -20.81
N ALA A 299 -17.82 44.47 -22.09
CA ALA A 299 -18.76 44.21 -23.19
C ALA A 299 -19.18 42.74 -23.26
N ILE A 300 -18.21 41.82 -23.22
CA ILE A 300 -18.46 40.37 -23.16
C ILE A 300 -19.15 40.00 -21.85
N GLY A 301 -18.71 40.60 -20.74
CA GLY A 301 -19.35 40.38 -19.43
C GLY A 301 -20.84 40.75 -19.42
N TRP A 302 -21.24 41.86 -20.06
CA TRP A 302 -22.65 42.24 -20.19
C TRP A 302 -23.45 41.23 -21.00
N GLN A 303 -22.90 40.72 -22.11
CA GLN A 303 -23.54 39.64 -22.87
C GLN A 303 -23.76 38.39 -22.00
N LEU A 304 -22.71 37.95 -21.29
CA LEU A 304 -22.76 36.74 -20.45
C LEU A 304 -23.54 36.92 -19.14
N SER A 305 -23.80 38.15 -18.71
CA SER A 305 -24.63 38.42 -17.52
C SER A 305 -26.09 37.98 -17.70
N SER A 306 -26.53 37.92 -18.96
CA SER A 306 -27.86 37.48 -19.36
C SER A 306 -27.85 36.07 -19.97
N ASP A 307 -26.77 35.31 -19.78
CA ASP A 307 -26.67 33.93 -20.25
C ASP A 307 -27.79 33.07 -19.65
N GLU A 308 -28.27 32.08 -20.40
CA GLU A 308 -29.29 31.13 -19.96
C GLU A 308 -28.82 30.30 -18.76
N ASP A 309 -27.51 29.98 -18.70
CA ASP A 309 -26.96 29.09 -17.69
C ASP A 309 -26.51 29.84 -16.43
N ILE A 310 -26.91 29.31 -15.28
CA ILE A 310 -26.62 29.91 -13.98
C ILE A 310 -25.12 29.92 -13.64
N ASN A 311 -24.34 28.95 -14.11
CA ASN A 311 -22.90 28.88 -13.86
C ASN A 311 -22.15 29.96 -14.62
N VAL A 312 -22.58 30.26 -15.86
CA VAL A 312 -22.02 31.37 -16.64
C VAL A 312 -22.30 32.70 -15.94
N ARG A 313 -23.55 32.93 -15.52
CA ARG A 313 -23.93 34.12 -14.75
C ARG A 313 -23.15 34.23 -13.43
N ARG A 314 -22.97 33.13 -12.70
CA ARG A 314 -22.13 33.08 -11.49
C ARG A 314 -20.66 33.39 -11.76
N ALA A 315 -20.12 32.95 -12.90
CA ALA A 315 -18.75 33.28 -13.29
C ALA A 315 -18.58 34.79 -13.55
N VAL A 316 -19.56 35.44 -14.18
CA VAL A 316 -19.60 36.91 -14.32
C VAL A 316 -19.67 37.58 -12.96
N ALA A 317 -20.56 37.15 -12.07
CA ALA A 317 -20.69 37.71 -10.72
C ALA A 317 -19.42 37.53 -9.87
N GLY A 318 -18.68 36.44 -10.08
CA GLY A 318 -17.43 36.12 -9.38
C GLY A 318 -16.18 36.85 -9.91
N ASN A 319 -16.21 37.40 -11.12
CA ASN A 319 -15.03 38.01 -11.73
C ASN A 319 -14.78 39.43 -11.20
N SER A 320 -13.76 39.58 -10.35
CA SER A 320 -13.40 40.85 -9.70
C SER A 320 -12.97 41.98 -10.67
N ARG A 321 -12.69 41.66 -11.93
CA ARG A 321 -12.39 42.66 -12.97
C ARG A 321 -13.63 43.43 -13.43
N PHE A 322 -14.82 42.89 -13.20
CA PHE A 322 -16.05 43.54 -13.60
C PHE A 322 -16.53 44.58 -12.58
N PRO A 323 -17.07 45.73 -13.04
CA PRO A 323 -17.70 46.70 -12.17
C PRO A 323 -18.79 46.06 -11.32
N LYS A 324 -18.98 46.55 -10.09
CA LYS A 324 -20.00 46.02 -9.17
C LYS A 324 -21.40 45.94 -9.81
N LYS A 325 -21.79 46.96 -10.59
CA LYS A 325 -23.07 46.98 -11.33
C LYS A 325 -23.25 45.76 -12.25
N LEU A 326 -22.19 45.35 -12.97
CA LEU A 326 -22.22 44.21 -13.86
C LEU A 326 -22.29 42.89 -13.07
N ARG A 327 -21.51 42.78 -11.98
CA ARG A 327 -21.54 41.59 -11.12
C ARG A 327 -22.90 41.40 -10.46
N ASP A 328 -23.49 42.49 -9.96
CA ASP A 328 -24.82 42.47 -9.33
C ASP A 328 -25.92 42.12 -10.36
N ALA A 329 -25.79 42.59 -11.60
CA ALA A 329 -26.73 42.27 -12.68
C ALA A 329 -26.70 40.78 -13.11
N ALA A 330 -25.57 40.10 -12.91
CA ALA A 330 -25.41 38.68 -13.22
C ALA A 330 -25.83 37.76 -12.07
N LEU A 331 -26.10 38.28 -10.87
CA LEU A 331 -26.61 37.44 -9.78
C LEU A 331 -28.04 36.99 -10.14
N PRO A 332 -28.38 35.70 -9.92
CA PRO A 332 -29.77 35.29 -10.00
C PRO A 332 -30.62 36.16 -9.06
N PRO A 333 -31.87 36.50 -9.42
CA PRO A 333 -32.75 37.21 -8.51
C PRO A 333 -32.78 36.45 -7.19
N VAL A 334 -32.60 37.15 -6.08
CA VAL A 334 -32.62 36.56 -4.74
C VAL A 334 -34.01 35.95 -4.56
N GLU A 335 -34.10 34.62 -4.70
CA GLU A 335 -35.29 33.93 -4.23
C GLU A 335 -35.39 34.21 -2.73
N PRO A 336 -36.52 34.76 -2.26
CA PRO A 336 -36.70 35.00 -0.83
C PRO A 336 -36.49 33.67 -0.11
N LEU A 337 -35.53 33.66 0.82
CA LEU A 337 -35.25 32.50 1.65
C LEU A 337 -36.59 32.00 2.23
N PRO A 338 -36.91 30.70 2.11
CA PRO A 338 -38.06 30.17 2.82
C PRO A 338 -37.91 30.54 4.30
N PRO A 339 -39.01 30.93 4.98
CA PRO A 339 -38.94 31.33 6.37
C PRO A 339 -38.23 30.22 7.17
N PRO A 340 -37.37 30.58 8.14
CA PRO A 340 -36.67 29.60 8.93
C PRO A 340 -37.70 28.62 9.51
N PRO A 341 -37.43 27.30 9.48
CA PRO A 341 -38.31 26.36 10.14
C PRO A 341 -38.54 26.84 11.58
N PRO A 342 -39.76 26.69 12.12
CA PRO A 342 -40.04 27.09 13.50
C PRO A 342 -38.99 26.46 14.41
N PRO A 343 -38.51 27.18 15.44
CA PRO A 343 -37.45 26.68 16.30
C PRO A 343 -37.87 25.32 16.83
N THR A 344 -37.23 24.27 16.33
CA THR A 344 -37.32 22.96 16.95
C THR A 344 -36.68 23.11 18.31
N SER A 345 -37.37 22.63 19.34
CA SER A 345 -36.92 22.64 20.72
C SER A 345 -35.43 22.31 20.77
N PRO A 346 -34.61 23.09 21.50
CA PRO A 346 -33.17 22.85 21.51
C PRO A 346 -32.96 21.39 21.92
N ILE A 347 -32.27 20.63 21.07
CA ILE A 347 -31.63 19.40 21.51
C ILE A 347 -30.78 19.86 22.70
N ARG A 348 -31.15 19.43 23.90
CA ARG A 348 -30.36 19.70 25.11
C ARG A 348 -28.99 19.11 24.84
N ALA A 349 -28.05 19.93 24.40
CA ALA A 349 -26.65 19.61 24.44
C ALA A 349 -26.37 19.22 25.90
N ALA A 350 -26.07 17.93 26.11
CA ALA A 350 -25.65 17.46 27.41
C ALA A 350 -24.53 18.39 27.86
N ARG A 351 -24.73 19.04 29.01
CA ARG A 351 -23.74 19.93 29.60
C ARG A 351 -22.42 19.17 29.66
N TYR A 352 -21.42 19.67 28.93
CA TYR A 352 -20.04 19.25 29.10
C TYR A 352 -19.68 19.47 30.57
N ARG A 353 -19.53 18.37 31.33
CA ARG A 353 -18.92 18.40 32.65
C ARG A 353 -17.41 18.45 32.40
N PRO A 354 -16.67 19.45 32.93
CA PRO A 354 -15.22 19.38 32.93
C PRO A 354 -14.82 18.13 33.72
N HIS A 355 -14.07 17.23 33.09
CA HIS A 355 -13.47 16.09 33.77
C HIS A 355 -12.61 16.61 34.93
N THR A 356 -13.04 16.24 36.13
CA THR A 356 -12.32 16.46 37.38
C THR A 356 -11.45 15.24 37.59
N GLU A 357 -10.14 15.48 37.66
CA GLU A 357 -9.05 14.59 38.06
C GLU A 357 -8.76 13.37 37.15
N PRO A 358 -7.48 13.05 36.89
CA PRO A 358 -7.11 11.83 36.18
C PRO A 358 -7.49 10.62 37.04
N GLU A 359 -8.24 9.69 36.45
CA GLU A 359 -8.52 8.40 37.09
C GLU A 359 -7.19 7.70 37.41
N PRO A 360 -7.04 7.10 38.61
CA PRO A 360 -5.90 6.26 38.90
C PRO A 360 -5.89 5.07 37.94
N ASP A 361 -4.69 4.65 37.51
CA ASP A 361 -4.50 3.51 36.62
C ASP A 361 -5.34 2.30 37.10
N PRO A 362 -6.05 1.61 36.20
CA PRO A 362 -6.91 0.50 36.58
C PRO A 362 -6.05 -0.58 37.24
N VAL A 363 -6.38 -0.90 38.49
CA VAL A 363 -5.83 -2.06 39.18
C VAL A 363 -6.27 -3.31 38.40
N PRO A 364 -5.37 -4.26 38.08
CA PRO A 364 -5.74 -5.48 37.39
C PRO A 364 -6.85 -6.21 38.18
N THR A 365 -8.02 -6.38 37.56
CA THR A 365 -9.10 -7.20 38.12
C THR A 365 -8.81 -8.68 37.89
N GLU A 366 -9.05 -9.51 38.92
CA GLU A 366 -9.02 -10.97 38.81
C GLU A 366 -10.05 -11.46 37.77
N CYS A 367 -9.65 -12.47 36.98
CA CYS A 367 -10.46 -13.04 35.88
C CYS A 367 -11.76 -13.64 36.39
N ASP A 368 -12.89 -13.30 35.76
CA ASP A 368 -14.23 -13.76 36.13
C ASP A 368 -14.69 -15.04 35.39
N ASN A 369 -13.81 -15.66 34.58
CA ASN A 369 -14.04 -16.86 33.76
C ASN A 369 -15.24 -16.81 32.77
N GLU A 370 -16.11 -15.80 32.82
CA GLU A 370 -17.27 -15.64 31.93
C GLU A 370 -16.97 -14.77 30.70
N SER A 371 -16.03 -13.82 30.81
CA SER A 371 -15.67 -12.90 29.73
C SER A 371 -14.67 -13.47 28.71
N CYS A 372 -14.20 -14.71 28.91
CA CYS A 372 -13.07 -15.33 28.19
C CYS A 372 -13.49 -16.40 27.17
N ALA A 373 -14.61 -16.23 26.47
CA ALA A 373 -15.23 -17.26 25.62
C ALA A 373 -14.35 -17.85 24.48
N SER A 374 -13.17 -17.28 24.19
CA SER A 374 -12.22 -17.78 23.18
C SER A 374 -10.78 -17.98 23.69
N THR A 375 -10.60 -18.09 25.00
CA THR A 375 -9.28 -18.09 25.66
C THR A 375 -9.30 -19.03 26.88
N LEU A 376 -8.33 -19.94 26.97
CA LEU A 376 -8.11 -20.81 28.12
C LEU A 376 -7.53 -19.97 29.28
N CYS A 377 -8.23 -19.91 30.41
CA CYS A 377 -7.77 -19.21 31.61
C CYS A 377 -7.15 -20.21 32.60
N VAL A 378 -5.85 -20.07 32.86
CA VAL A 378 -5.11 -20.95 33.79
C VAL A 378 -4.25 -20.09 34.72
N ALA A 379 -4.52 -20.14 36.03
CA ALA A 379 -3.80 -19.38 37.05
C ALA A 379 -3.71 -17.86 36.77
N GLY A 380 -4.75 -17.28 36.16
CA GLY A 380 -4.83 -15.84 35.81
C GLY A 380 -4.17 -15.46 34.48
N VAL A 381 -3.64 -16.43 33.72
CA VAL A 381 -3.11 -16.23 32.37
C VAL A 381 -4.16 -16.62 31.34
N HIS A 382 -4.41 -15.75 30.36
CA HIS A 382 -5.38 -15.96 29.27
C HIS A 382 -4.63 -16.35 27.99
N ILE A 383 -4.82 -17.57 27.52
CA ILE A 383 -4.15 -18.11 26.32
C ILE A 383 -5.19 -18.36 25.23
N GLY A 384 -5.00 -17.77 24.05
CA GLY A 384 -5.92 -17.98 22.93
C GLY A 384 -5.85 -19.43 22.45
N ASN A 385 -7.01 -20.07 22.24
CA ASN A 385 -7.07 -21.48 21.80
C ASN A 385 -6.33 -21.71 20.47
N ASP A 386 -6.22 -20.68 19.64
CA ASP A 386 -5.51 -20.66 18.35
C ASP A 386 -3.99 -20.77 18.48
N ILE A 387 -3.42 -20.43 19.64
CA ILE A 387 -1.98 -20.61 19.92
C ILE A 387 -1.69 -22.05 20.36
N LEU A 388 -2.65 -22.69 21.04
CA LEU A 388 -2.48 -24.00 21.67
C LEU A 388 -2.26 -25.11 20.64
N ASP A 389 -2.92 -25.03 19.48
CA ASP A 389 -2.81 -26.01 18.38
C ASP A 389 -1.43 -26.03 17.68
N TYR A 390 -0.54 -25.09 18.00
CA TYR A 390 0.80 -24.97 17.39
C TYR A 390 1.95 -25.21 18.38
N LEU A 391 1.63 -25.62 19.60
CA LEU A 391 2.61 -25.99 20.61
C LEU A 391 3.00 -27.46 20.44
N GLU A 392 4.28 -27.75 20.67
CA GLU A 392 4.75 -29.14 20.71
C GLU A 392 4.49 -29.69 22.10
N PRO A 393 3.92 -30.91 22.22
CA PRO A 393 3.63 -31.50 23.51
C PRO A 393 4.91 -31.82 24.26
N VAL A 394 4.90 -31.53 25.56
CA VAL A 394 5.94 -31.92 26.53
C VAL A 394 5.81 -33.41 26.86
N ALA A 395 4.60 -33.96 26.80
CA ALA A 395 4.32 -35.40 26.91
C ALA A 395 3.06 -35.76 26.11
N SER A 396 2.99 -36.98 25.58
CA SER A 396 1.83 -37.50 24.85
C SER A 396 1.55 -38.94 25.23
N ALA A 397 0.29 -39.35 25.15
CA ALA A 397 -0.17 -40.71 25.39
C ALA A 397 -1.30 -41.03 24.40
N SER A 398 -1.34 -42.27 23.90
CA SER A 398 -2.33 -42.71 22.92
C SER A 398 -2.66 -44.18 23.10
N GLN A 399 -3.95 -44.53 23.09
CA GLN A 399 -4.45 -45.90 23.08
C GLN A 399 -5.08 -46.19 21.71
N GLU A 400 -4.56 -47.20 20.99
CA GLU A 400 -5.12 -47.62 19.70
C GLU A 400 -6.41 -48.43 19.89
N SER A 401 -7.41 -48.18 19.04
CA SER A 401 -8.64 -48.99 18.99
C SER A 401 -8.73 -49.73 17.65
N HIS A 402 -9.31 -50.93 17.66
CA HIS A 402 -9.56 -51.73 16.46
C HIS A 402 -10.61 -51.12 15.49
N TYR A 403 -11.24 -50.00 15.82
CA TYR A 403 -12.14 -49.26 14.94
C TYR A 403 -11.46 -48.02 14.37
N PRO A 404 -11.61 -47.72 13.06
CA PRO A 404 -11.09 -46.49 12.48
C PRO A 404 -11.68 -45.26 13.20
N GLY A 405 -10.82 -44.54 13.94
CA GLY A 405 -11.18 -43.30 14.65
C GLY A 405 -11.65 -43.46 16.11
N GLY A 406 -11.41 -44.60 16.76
CA GLY A 406 -11.88 -44.86 18.14
C GLY A 406 -10.81 -44.89 19.23
N GLY A 407 -9.62 -44.30 19.04
CA GLY A 407 -8.57 -44.24 20.05
C GLY A 407 -8.79 -43.13 21.09
N ASN A 408 -8.10 -43.22 22.24
CA ASN A 408 -7.98 -42.11 23.18
C ASN A 408 -6.57 -41.53 23.05
N SER A 409 -6.42 -40.30 22.56
CA SER A 409 -5.15 -39.57 22.61
C SER A 409 -5.23 -38.34 23.52
N SER A 410 -4.15 -38.11 24.26
CA SER A 410 -3.96 -36.92 25.09
C SER A 410 -2.53 -36.40 25.01
N GLU A 411 -2.41 -35.08 25.04
CA GLU A 411 -1.14 -34.37 24.93
C GLU A 411 -1.03 -33.30 26.02
N LEU A 412 0.10 -33.20 26.70
CA LEU A 412 0.41 -32.18 27.69
C LEU A 412 1.34 -31.12 27.07
N HIS A 413 1.01 -29.85 27.26
CA HIS A 413 1.70 -28.70 26.68
C HIS A 413 2.08 -27.68 27.78
N GLU A 414 3.13 -26.89 27.55
CA GLU A 414 3.69 -25.94 28.53
C GLU A 414 4.00 -24.58 27.91
N ILE A 415 3.65 -23.52 28.64
CA ILE A 415 4.09 -22.14 28.41
C ILE A 415 4.42 -21.49 29.75
N ASP A 416 5.68 -21.11 29.95
CA ASP A 416 6.19 -20.37 31.12
C ASP A 416 5.76 -20.98 32.48
N GLY A 417 5.85 -22.30 32.59
CA GLY A 417 5.53 -23.07 33.79
C GLY A 417 4.03 -23.27 34.03
N VAL A 418 3.18 -22.83 33.09
CA VAL A 418 1.74 -23.12 33.05
C VAL A 418 1.51 -24.32 32.13
N TYR A 419 0.81 -25.32 32.66
CA TYR A 419 0.56 -26.58 31.98
C TYR A 419 -0.91 -26.71 31.62
N PHE A 420 -1.16 -27.28 30.45
CA PHE A 420 -2.49 -27.52 29.92
C PHE A 420 -2.43 -28.73 28.98
N ALA A 421 -3.51 -29.49 28.92
CA ALA A 421 -3.56 -30.72 28.16
C ALA A 421 -4.69 -30.68 27.14
N TRP A 422 -4.45 -31.28 25.98
CA TRP A 422 -5.45 -31.57 24.99
C TRP A 422 -5.86 -33.04 25.08
N SER A 423 -7.14 -33.33 24.84
CA SER A 423 -7.64 -34.70 24.69
C SER A 423 -8.68 -34.74 23.58
N GLU A 424 -8.71 -35.83 22.81
CA GLU A 424 -9.66 -36.00 21.69
C GLU A 424 -11.12 -35.89 22.13
N ASN A 425 -11.45 -36.35 23.34
CA ASN A 425 -12.82 -36.39 23.86
C ASN A 425 -13.19 -35.19 24.75
N GLY A 426 -12.20 -34.41 25.23
CA GLY A 426 -12.39 -33.35 26.23
C GLY A 426 -11.90 -31.97 25.80
N GLY A 427 -11.17 -31.86 24.69
CA GLY A 427 -10.56 -30.60 24.24
C GLY A 427 -9.47 -30.09 25.20
N TRP A 428 -9.22 -28.79 25.16
CA TRP A 428 -8.18 -28.13 25.98
C TRP A 428 -8.61 -27.97 27.45
N THR A 429 -7.81 -28.51 28.35
CA THR A 429 -7.98 -28.45 29.81
C THR A 429 -6.77 -27.80 30.47
N GLY A 430 -6.98 -26.82 31.35
CA GLY A 430 -5.90 -26.18 32.10
C GLY A 430 -5.53 -26.94 33.37
N PHE A 431 -4.24 -27.22 33.58
CA PHE A 431 -3.73 -27.98 34.72
C PHE A 431 -3.08 -27.09 35.81
N GLY A 432 -2.72 -25.86 35.48
CA GLY A 432 -2.15 -24.91 36.44
C GLY A 432 -0.64 -24.76 36.35
N GLN A 433 -0.03 -24.13 37.36
CA GLN A 433 1.41 -23.96 37.45
C GLN A 433 2.04 -25.05 38.31
N PHE A 434 3.13 -25.66 37.81
CA PHE A 434 3.87 -26.69 38.52
C PHE A 434 5.30 -26.24 38.77
N ARG A 435 5.89 -26.70 39.89
CA ARG A 435 7.26 -26.36 40.26
C ARG A 435 8.32 -27.10 39.43
N SER A 436 7.94 -28.18 38.74
CA SER A 436 8.79 -28.89 37.78
C SER A 436 7.96 -29.61 36.72
N PRO A 437 8.51 -29.85 35.51
CA PRO A 437 7.83 -30.58 34.44
C PRO A 437 7.42 -32.01 34.83
N GLU A 438 8.22 -32.68 35.66
CA GLU A 438 7.95 -34.06 36.10
C GLU A 438 6.70 -34.13 36.98
N ALA A 439 6.49 -33.12 37.84
CA ALA A 439 5.29 -33.03 38.67
C ALA A 439 4.04 -32.74 37.82
N ALA A 440 4.17 -31.97 36.74
CA ALA A 440 3.08 -31.71 35.80
C ALA A 440 2.72 -32.96 35.00
N VAL A 441 3.71 -33.71 34.52
CA VAL A 441 3.51 -34.97 33.78
C VAL A 441 2.85 -36.02 34.68
N ALA A 442 3.31 -36.18 35.92
CA ALA A 442 2.71 -37.13 36.86
C ALA A 442 1.24 -36.79 37.17
N HIS A 443 0.94 -35.50 37.39
CA HIS A 443 -0.43 -35.06 37.63
C HIS A 443 -1.33 -35.21 36.41
N TRP A 444 -0.80 -34.96 35.21
CA TRP A 444 -1.49 -35.19 33.95
C TRP A 444 -1.81 -36.67 33.70
N ARG A 445 -0.86 -37.57 33.97
CA ARG A 445 -1.07 -39.03 33.85
C ARG A 445 -2.14 -39.54 34.82
N ASP A 446 -2.10 -39.10 36.07
CA ASP A 446 -3.10 -39.44 37.10
C ASP A 446 -4.50 -38.91 36.74
N TRP A 447 -4.59 -37.66 36.28
CA TRP A 447 -5.88 -37.02 35.93
C TRP A 447 -6.63 -37.72 34.80
N TYR A 448 -5.92 -38.15 33.77
CA TYR A 448 -6.50 -38.85 32.63
C TYR A 448 -6.49 -40.37 32.77
N GLY A 449 -5.97 -40.92 33.88
CA GLY A 449 -5.86 -42.37 34.09
C GLY A 449 -5.00 -43.06 33.02
N ILE A 450 -3.94 -42.38 32.54
CA ILE A 450 -3.13 -42.83 31.39
C ILE A 450 -2.44 -44.18 31.69
N ASP A 451 -1.99 -44.37 32.92
CA ASP A 451 -1.32 -45.62 33.33
C ASP A 451 -2.27 -46.83 33.28
N ASP A 452 -3.58 -46.65 33.57
CA ASP A 452 -4.59 -47.72 33.53
C ASP A 452 -4.92 -48.16 32.10
N TRP A 453 -4.84 -47.25 31.11
CA TRP A 453 -5.18 -47.53 29.71
C TRP A 453 -3.99 -48.06 28.90
N GLU A 454 -2.76 -47.82 29.37
CA GLU A 454 -1.54 -48.40 28.80
C GLU A 454 -1.26 -49.83 29.32
N GLU A 455 -1.77 -50.24 30.50
CA GLU A 455 -1.58 -51.59 31.06
C GLU A 455 -2.59 -52.66 30.57
N GLU A 456 -3.72 -52.28 29.96
CA GLU A 456 -4.81 -53.22 29.59
C GLU A 456 -4.56 -54.02 28.28
N TRP A 457 -3.37 -53.91 27.67
CA TRP A 457 -2.99 -54.56 26.41
C TRP A 457 -1.84 -55.58 26.60
N GLU A 458 -2.16 -56.83 26.92
CA GLU A 458 -1.34 -57.99 26.53
C GLU A 458 -1.94 -58.58 25.24
N GLU A 459 -1.10 -58.76 24.20
CA GLU A 459 -1.48 -59.29 22.89
C GLU A 459 -2.18 -60.68 23.00
N PRO A 460 -3.35 -60.90 22.37
CA PRO A 460 -3.85 -62.26 22.13
C PRO A 460 -3.10 -62.86 20.93
N ASP A 461 -2.56 -64.07 21.10
CA ASP A 461 -1.81 -64.83 20.09
C ASP A 461 -2.48 -64.84 18.71
N ASP A 462 -1.70 -64.47 17.68
CA ASP A 462 -2.05 -64.48 16.27
C ASP A 462 -2.27 -65.92 15.73
N GLU A 463 -3.46 -66.49 15.92
CA GLU A 463 -3.98 -67.58 15.08
C GLU A 463 -5.47 -67.34 14.81
N ASP A 464 -5.77 -66.62 13.72
CA ASP A 464 -6.85 -66.93 12.76
C ASP A 464 -7.35 -65.67 12.02
N THR A 465 -6.62 -65.27 10.97
CA THR A 465 -7.22 -64.47 9.90
C THR A 465 -7.08 -65.20 8.57
N GLU A 466 -8.06 -66.05 8.26
CA GLU A 466 -8.39 -66.38 6.88
C GLU A 466 -9.87 -66.15 6.60
N THR A 467 -10.12 -65.53 5.46
CA THR A 467 -11.38 -65.31 4.74
C THR A 467 -12.25 -64.13 5.21
N ALA A 468 -12.92 -63.37 4.35
CA ALA A 468 -12.79 -63.06 2.93
C ALA A 468 -13.80 -61.94 2.66
N SER A 469 -13.36 -60.91 1.92
CA SER A 469 -14.11 -60.18 0.89
C SER A 469 -15.60 -59.80 1.08
N GLY A 470 -15.87 -58.50 0.97
CA GLY A 470 -17.10 -57.88 0.47
C GLY A 470 -17.48 -56.63 1.26
N LEU A 471 -17.89 -55.50 0.73
CA LEU A 471 -18.23 -54.99 -0.61
C LEU A 471 -18.24 -53.43 -0.50
N PRO A 472 -18.56 -52.65 -1.56
CA PRO A 472 -17.94 -51.35 -1.85
C PRO A 472 -18.88 -50.13 -1.71
N PHE A 473 -18.26 -48.97 -1.98
CA PHE A 473 -18.71 -47.57 -2.14
C PHE A 473 -18.42 -46.62 -0.99
#